data_AF-A0A8S9M3A9-F1
#
_entry.id   AF-A0A8S9M3A9-F1
#
_cell.length_a   1.000
_cell.length_b   1.000
_cell.length_c   1.000
_cell.angle_alpha   90.00
_cell.angle_beta   90.00
_cell.angle_gamma   90.00
#
_symmetry.space_group_name_H-M   'P 1'
#
loop_
_entity.id
_entity.type
_entity.pdbx_description
1 polymer ?
#
loop_
_entity_poly.entity_id
_entity_poly.type
_entity_poly.pdbx_seq_one_letter_code
_entity_poly.pdbx_strand_id
1 'polypeptide(L)'
;MLITCLCILAVDFTIFPRRYAKTETYGTSLMDLGVGSFVLANAIVSRQARDVSSGNWITGLKATAPLLLLGLIRLVTTSGVDYQVHVTEYGQHWNFFFTLAAISILTSFVNVPAKYCGVLGFTVLAGYQTWLVSGLNTYLLSHERGDNIISKNKEGVYSTLGYWGMYLLGVHLGYHLFYAKHSNTRSTTSSIARVFLVSFILWIVTILVDNYVERISRRTCNMPYVTWVLAQDLQALGIFMLSSYIPMNKLSSLEEAIDQNLLATFLLRGQSLSFRANVSSYRVALMLITCLCILAVDFTIFPRRYAKTETYGTSLMDLGVGSFVLANAIVSRQARDVSSGNWISGLKATAPLLLLGFIRLVTTSGVDYQVHVTEYGQHWNFFFTLAAISILTSFVNIPAKYCGILGFTVLAGYQTWLVSGLNTYLLSHERGNNIISKNKEGVFSTLGYWGMYLLGVDLGYRLFYAKHSNTRSTTSSIARVFLVSLILWIVTILVDNYVERISRRTCNMPYVTWVLAQDLQALGIFMLSSYIPKNKLSPLEEAIDQNLLATFLLANVFTGMVNMAVDTIFASPLASLVILTAYAFALCAIIGTIHFSGFRLKFW
;
A
#
# COMPACT_ATOMS: atom_id res chain seq x y z
N MET A 1 8.93 12.79 1.22
CA MET A 1 9.48 13.26 -0.08
C MET A 1 8.80 12.56 -1.26
N LEU A 2 9.04 11.27 -1.53
CA LEU A 2 8.48 10.59 -2.72
C LEU A 2 6.94 10.59 -2.79
N ILE A 3 6.27 10.31 -1.67
CA ILE A 3 4.81 10.38 -1.57
C ILE A 3 4.29 11.79 -1.90
N THR A 4 4.94 12.83 -1.37
CA THR A 4 4.58 14.24 -1.64
C THR A 4 4.75 14.58 -3.12
N CYS A 5 5.84 14.16 -3.76
CA CYS A 5 6.06 14.38 -5.19
C CYS A 5 4.99 13.71 -6.05
N LEU A 6 4.59 12.47 -5.71
CA LEU A 6 3.50 11.77 -6.38
C LEU A 6 2.16 12.48 -6.20
N CYS A 7 1.87 12.98 -4.99
CA CYS A 7 0.64 13.75 -4.74
C CYS A 7 0.64 15.08 -5.50
N ILE A 8 1.77 15.78 -5.60
CA ILE A 8 1.88 17.04 -6.37
C ILE A 8 1.63 16.78 -7.86
N LEU A 9 2.17 15.69 -8.42
CA LEU A 9 1.90 15.33 -9.80
C LEU A 9 0.43 14.93 -10.00
N ALA A 10 -0.14 14.19 -9.04
CA ALA A 10 -1.48 13.63 -9.17
C ALA A 10 -2.61 14.64 -8.93
N VAL A 11 -2.38 15.74 -8.19
CA VAL A 11 -3.45 16.65 -7.73
C VAL A 11 -4.23 17.34 -8.85
N ASP A 12 -3.61 17.51 -10.01
CA ASP A 12 -4.22 18.14 -11.18
C ASP A 12 -5.10 17.17 -11.99
N PHE A 13 -5.02 15.86 -11.72
CA PHE A 13 -5.84 14.84 -12.37
C PHE A 13 -7.18 14.68 -11.66
N THR A 14 -8.26 14.55 -12.45
CA THR A 14 -9.64 14.35 -11.96
C THR A 14 -9.80 13.08 -11.12
N ILE A 15 -8.94 12.08 -11.33
CA ILE A 15 -8.94 10.82 -10.60
C ILE A 15 -8.37 10.93 -9.18
N PHE A 16 -7.63 12.01 -8.88
CA PHE A 16 -6.97 12.16 -7.59
C PHE A 16 -8.00 12.48 -6.49
N PRO A 17 -8.08 11.67 -5.41
CA PRO A 17 -9.06 11.92 -4.37
C PRO A 17 -8.78 13.25 -3.68
N ARG A 18 -9.70 14.21 -3.81
CA ARG A 18 -9.56 15.57 -3.24
C ARG A 18 -9.36 15.58 -1.72
N ARG A 19 -9.74 14.51 -1.01
CA ARG A 19 -9.43 14.31 0.42
C ARG A 19 -7.93 14.25 0.77
N TYR A 20 -7.07 13.99 -0.23
CA TYR A 20 -5.62 13.98 -0.05
C TYR A 20 -4.96 15.27 -0.56
N ALA A 21 -5.73 16.18 -1.16
CA ALA A 21 -5.27 17.50 -1.56
C ALA A 21 -5.12 18.41 -0.34
N LYS A 22 -4.35 19.50 -0.51
CA LYS A 22 -4.07 20.46 0.55
C LYS A 22 -5.34 20.99 1.19
N THR A 23 -5.34 21.13 2.51
CA THR A 23 -6.45 21.74 3.25
C THR A 23 -6.37 23.27 3.19
N GLU A 24 -7.51 23.95 3.04
CA GLU A 24 -7.55 25.41 2.89
C GLU A 24 -7.58 26.16 4.23
N THR A 25 -8.25 25.59 5.24
CA THR A 25 -8.47 26.24 6.55
C THR A 25 -8.00 25.35 7.69
N TYR A 26 -8.72 24.24 7.95
CA TYR A 26 -8.42 23.29 9.02
C TYR A 26 -8.46 21.86 8.53
N GLY A 27 -7.68 21.00 9.18
CA GLY A 27 -7.62 19.56 8.94
C GLY A 27 -6.24 19.10 8.50
N THR A 28 -6.18 17.83 8.12
CA THR A 28 -4.94 17.16 7.74
C THR A 28 -5.14 16.39 6.45
N SER A 29 -4.25 16.61 5.47
CA SER A 29 -4.14 15.80 4.26
C SER A 29 -2.72 15.26 4.07
N LEU A 30 -2.55 14.32 3.14
CA LEU A 30 -1.22 13.81 2.77
C LEU A 30 -0.32 14.91 2.16
N MET A 31 -0.89 15.86 1.42
CA MET A 31 -0.12 16.96 0.84
C MET A 31 0.29 18.01 1.88
N ASP A 32 -0.38 18.04 3.04
CA ASP A 32 -0.06 18.99 4.11
C ASP A 32 1.22 18.63 4.87
N LEU A 33 1.60 17.34 4.91
CA LEU A 33 2.85 16.88 5.53
C LEU A 33 4.11 17.41 4.84
N GLY A 34 4.07 17.60 3.52
CA GLY A 34 5.28 17.70 2.70
C GLY A 34 6.28 18.78 3.14
N VAL A 35 5.77 19.95 3.48
CA VAL A 35 6.57 21.11 3.87
C VAL A 35 7.15 20.92 5.27
N GLY A 36 6.31 20.52 6.23
CA GLY A 36 6.73 20.27 7.60
C GLY A 36 7.81 19.17 7.68
N SER A 37 7.60 18.06 6.96
CA SER A 37 8.58 16.98 6.92
C SER A 37 9.92 17.39 6.32
N PHE A 38 9.93 18.31 5.35
CA PHE A 38 11.19 18.84 4.81
C PHE A 38 11.94 19.69 5.84
N VAL A 39 11.23 20.54 6.59
CA VAL A 39 11.84 21.38 7.64
C VAL A 39 12.41 20.49 8.75
N LEU A 40 11.65 19.50 9.21
CA LEU A 40 12.08 18.58 10.25
C LEU A 40 13.28 17.73 9.83
N ALA A 41 13.26 17.17 8.61
CA ALA A 41 14.36 16.35 8.11
C ALA A 41 15.68 17.13 8.11
N ASN A 42 15.65 18.40 7.68
CA ASN A 42 16.83 19.27 7.70
C ASN A 42 17.25 19.66 9.13
N ALA A 43 16.30 19.84 10.04
CA ALA A 43 16.57 20.18 11.43
C ALA A 43 17.30 19.06 12.18
N ILE A 44 16.82 17.81 12.05
CA ILE A 44 17.37 16.63 12.75
C ILE A 44 18.83 16.38 12.37
N VAL A 45 19.20 16.56 11.09
CA VAL A 45 20.57 16.30 10.59
C VAL A 45 21.47 17.53 10.57
N SER A 46 20.96 18.68 11.03
CA SER A 46 21.66 19.96 10.99
C SER A 46 23.00 19.93 11.76
N ARG A 47 23.92 20.84 11.41
CA ARG A 47 25.17 21.01 12.16
C ARG A 47 24.91 21.38 13.63
N GLN A 48 23.88 22.20 13.86
CA GLN A 48 23.44 22.60 15.20
C GLN A 48 23.00 21.37 16.01
N ALA A 49 22.22 20.44 15.43
CA ALA A 49 21.82 19.21 16.10
C ALA A 49 23.00 18.30 16.48
N ARG A 50 24.13 18.40 15.76
CA ARG A 50 25.36 17.64 16.03
C ARG A 50 26.27 18.28 17.07
N ASP A 51 25.86 19.40 17.67
CA ASP A 51 26.66 20.18 18.63
C ASP A 51 28.02 20.64 18.04
N VAL A 52 28.08 20.76 16.71
CA VAL A 52 29.24 21.30 16.00
C VAL A 52 29.04 22.80 15.90
N SER A 53 30.07 23.60 16.19
CA SER A 53 29.99 25.05 16.13
C SER A 53 29.36 25.50 14.82
N SER A 54 28.18 26.13 14.89
CA SER A 54 27.64 26.86 13.76
C SER A 54 28.65 27.95 13.42
N GLY A 55 29.12 27.99 12.18
CA GLY A 55 30.04 29.04 11.75
C GLY A 55 29.44 30.44 11.96
N ASN A 56 30.24 31.49 11.77
CA ASN A 56 29.80 32.87 11.93
C ASN A 56 28.47 33.15 11.20
N TRP A 57 27.67 34.10 11.70
CA TRP A 57 26.38 34.52 11.11
C TRP A 57 26.47 34.78 9.58
N ILE A 58 27.62 35.25 9.11
CA ILE A 58 27.96 35.44 7.68
C ILE A 58 27.89 34.12 6.89
N THR A 59 28.35 33.01 7.46
CA THR A 59 28.27 31.69 6.81
C THR A 59 26.84 31.18 6.71
N GLY A 60 26.01 31.47 7.73
CA GLY A 60 24.57 31.19 7.70
C GLY A 60 23.85 32.01 6.62
N LEU A 61 24.18 33.29 6.47
CA LEU A 61 23.67 34.13 5.38
C LEU A 61 24.12 33.64 4.00
N LYS A 62 25.36 33.18 3.84
CA LYS A 62 25.81 32.57 2.57
C LYS A 62 24.98 31.33 2.21
N ALA A 63 24.55 30.54 3.19
CA ALA A 63 23.67 29.39 2.97
C ALA A 63 22.23 29.77 2.58
N THR A 64 21.80 31.01 2.85
CA THR A 64 20.46 31.51 2.46
C THR A 64 20.39 31.95 1.00
N ALA A 65 21.52 32.33 0.38
CA ALA A 65 21.54 32.88 -0.98
C ALA A 65 20.96 31.93 -2.05
N PRO A 66 21.26 30.61 -2.05
CA PRO A 66 20.64 29.68 -2.99
C PRO A 66 19.12 29.55 -2.81
N LEU A 67 18.62 29.64 -1.57
CA LEU A 67 17.18 29.57 -1.28
C LEU A 67 16.46 30.82 -1.78
N LEU A 68 17.04 31.99 -1.58
CA LEU A 68 16.52 33.24 -2.13
C LEU A 68 16.50 33.21 -3.66
N LEU A 69 17.57 32.72 -4.29
CA LEU A 69 17.64 32.56 -5.74
C LEU A 69 16.55 31.62 -6.27
N LEU A 70 16.38 30.44 -5.65
CA LEU A 70 15.31 29.50 -6.01
C LEU A 70 13.92 30.10 -5.80
N GLY A 71 13.73 30.87 -4.72
CA GLY A 71 12.51 31.61 -4.46
C GLY A 71 12.19 32.63 -5.54
N LEU A 72 13.20 33.39 -6.00
CA LEU A 72 13.08 34.36 -7.08
C LEU A 72 12.81 33.68 -8.42
N ILE A 73 13.55 32.61 -8.76
CA ILE A 73 13.34 31.83 -9.98
C ILE A 73 11.89 31.33 -10.01
N ARG A 74 11.41 30.72 -8.92
CA ARG A 74 10.03 30.24 -8.84
C ARG A 74 9.02 31.37 -9.03
N LEU A 75 9.23 32.52 -8.39
CA LEU A 75 8.32 33.67 -8.52
C LEU A 75 8.25 34.17 -9.97
N VAL A 76 9.40 34.31 -10.62
CA VAL A 76 9.50 34.79 -12.01
C VAL A 76 8.88 33.76 -12.97
N THR A 77 9.17 32.47 -12.81
CA THR A 77 8.62 31.44 -13.71
C THR A 77 7.12 31.26 -13.54
N THR A 78 6.59 31.29 -12.32
CA THR A 78 5.13 31.16 -12.13
C THR A 78 4.38 32.38 -12.62
N SER A 79 4.95 33.58 -12.44
CA SER A 79 4.35 34.82 -12.93
C SER A 79 4.47 34.98 -14.44
N GLY A 80 5.55 34.48 -15.05
CA GLY A 80 5.78 34.57 -16.49
C GLY A 80 5.01 33.54 -17.33
N VAL A 81 4.49 32.48 -16.70
CA VAL A 81 3.73 31.40 -17.36
C VAL A 81 2.23 31.48 -17.01
N ASP A 82 1.79 32.54 -16.30
CA ASP A 82 0.42 32.69 -15.78
C ASP A 82 -0.09 31.45 -15.03
N TYR A 83 0.82 30.79 -14.31
CA TYR A 83 0.50 29.56 -13.59
C TYR A 83 -0.38 29.88 -12.38
N GLN A 84 -1.47 29.13 -12.20
CA GLN A 84 -2.43 29.33 -11.11
C GLN A 84 -1.79 28.99 -9.76
N VAL A 85 -1.40 30.01 -9.00
CA VAL A 85 -0.87 29.86 -7.63
C VAL A 85 -1.96 30.24 -6.63
N HIS A 86 -2.36 29.28 -5.80
CA HIS A 86 -3.28 29.55 -4.70
C HIS A 86 -2.64 30.51 -3.69
N VAL A 87 -3.14 31.75 -3.68
CA VAL A 87 -2.64 32.86 -2.83
C VAL A 87 -2.79 32.53 -1.34
N THR A 88 -3.70 31.63 -0.99
CA THR A 88 -3.91 31.14 0.38
C THR A 88 -2.75 30.29 0.90
N GLU A 89 -1.84 29.80 0.06
CA GLU A 89 -0.73 28.94 0.51
C GLU A 89 0.38 29.71 1.22
N TYR A 90 0.86 30.80 0.61
CA TYR A 90 1.96 31.60 1.14
C TYR A 90 1.73 33.11 0.94
N GLY A 91 0.77 33.51 0.11
CA GLY A 91 0.60 34.88 -0.34
C GLY A 91 0.76 35.04 -1.84
N GLN A 92 0.79 36.30 -2.28
CA GLN A 92 0.88 36.65 -3.70
C GLN A 92 2.29 36.52 -4.28
N HIS A 93 3.30 36.87 -3.50
CA HIS A 93 4.71 36.92 -3.93
C HIS A 93 5.62 36.03 -3.08
N TRP A 94 5.12 35.53 -1.95
CA TRP A 94 5.87 34.65 -1.06
C TRP A 94 5.72 33.19 -1.48
N ASN A 95 6.76 32.40 -1.21
CA ASN A 95 6.74 30.98 -1.48
C ASN A 95 7.55 30.23 -0.43
N PHE A 96 7.51 28.90 -0.54
CA PHE A 96 8.20 28.00 0.38
C PHE A 96 9.71 28.29 0.53
N PHE A 97 10.41 28.62 -0.55
CA PHE A 97 11.86 28.88 -0.48
C PHE A 97 12.18 30.15 0.30
N PHE A 98 11.34 31.19 0.19
CA PHE A 98 11.46 32.39 1.03
C PHE A 98 11.21 32.09 2.51
N THR A 99 10.28 31.19 2.81
CA THR A 99 10.03 30.70 4.18
C THR A 99 11.26 30.00 4.75
N LEU A 100 11.90 29.11 3.98
CA LEU A 100 13.15 28.45 4.39
C LEU A 100 14.30 29.43 4.57
N ALA A 101 14.43 30.41 3.68
CA ALA A 101 15.45 31.45 3.79
C ALA A 101 15.24 32.26 5.08
N ALA A 102 14.00 32.65 5.40
CA ALA A 102 13.68 33.36 6.63
C ALA A 102 14.03 32.55 7.88
N ILE A 103 13.69 31.25 7.93
CA ILE A 103 14.07 30.36 9.03
C ILE A 103 15.59 30.33 9.18
N SER A 104 16.32 30.13 8.08
CA SER A 104 17.78 30.07 8.10
C SER A 104 18.43 31.38 8.57
N ILE A 105 17.84 32.53 8.22
CA ILE A 105 18.29 33.85 8.71
C ILE A 105 18.05 33.94 10.22
N LEU A 106 16.83 33.65 10.69
CA LEU A 106 16.47 33.70 12.11
C LEU A 106 17.36 32.80 12.97
N THR A 107 17.63 31.57 12.53
CA THR A 107 18.52 30.64 13.24
C THR A 107 19.98 31.07 13.23
N SER A 108 20.41 31.82 12.20
CA SER A 108 21.78 32.32 12.12
C SER A 108 22.03 33.50 13.08
N PHE A 109 21.00 34.32 13.33
CA PHE A 109 21.05 35.40 14.31
C PHE A 109 20.91 34.87 15.74
N VAL A 110 19.98 33.94 15.96
CA VAL A 110 19.70 33.36 17.28
C VAL A 110 20.48 32.05 17.42
N ASN A 111 21.79 32.17 17.60
CA ASN A 111 22.68 31.02 17.76
C ASN A 111 22.58 30.45 19.19
N VAL A 112 21.69 29.48 19.37
CA VAL A 112 21.44 28.81 20.66
C VAL A 112 22.02 27.39 20.63
N PRO A 113 22.70 26.94 21.71
CA PRO A 113 23.16 25.55 21.81
C PRO A 113 22.01 24.54 21.68
N ALA A 114 22.28 23.39 21.06
CA ALA A 114 21.26 22.37 20.73
C ALA A 114 20.41 21.92 21.94
N LYS A 115 21.01 21.91 23.13
CA LYS A 115 20.35 21.59 24.41
C LYS A 115 19.17 22.53 24.71
N TYR A 116 19.33 23.82 24.44
CA TYR A 116 18.35 24.86 24.75
C TYR A 116 17.41 25.18 23.57
N CYS A 117 17.70 24.68 22.37
CA CYS A 117 16.82 24.83 21.20
C CYS A 117 15.41 24.31 21.45
N GLY A 118 15.23 23.27 22.27
CA GLY A 118 13.91 22.74 22.60
C GLY A 118 13.06 23.73 23.39
N VAL A 119 13.66 24.38 24.40
CA VAL A 119 13.00 25.41 25.22
C VAL A 119 12.65 26.61 24.36
N LEU A 120 13.60 27.10 23.54
CA LEU A 120 13.34 28.22 22.64
C LEU A 120 12.26 27.90 21.60
N GLY A 121 12.31 26.69 21.00
CA GLY A 121 11.32 26.25 20.04
C GLY A 121 9.92 26.20 20.66
N PHE A 122 9.81 25.67 21.87
CA PHE A 122 8.55 25.65 22.62
C PHE A 122 8.06 27.04 22.98
N THR A 123 8.92 27.94 23.47
CA THR A 123 8.50 29.31 23.83
C THR A 123 8.06 30.11 22.62
N VAL A 124 8.75 29.98 21.48
CA VAL A 124 8.33 30.58 20.20
C VAL A 124 6.98 30.04 19.75
N LEU A 125 6.78 28.72 19.80
CA LEU A 125 5.51 28.11 19.39
C LEU A 125 4.35 28.46 20.32
N ALA A 126 4.57 28.44 21.63
CA ALA A 126 3.55 28.81 22.60
C ALA A 126 3.18 30.30 22.47
N GLY A 127 4.17 31.18 22.36
CA GLY A 127 3.95 32.61 22.11
C GLY A 127 3.20 32.86 20.80
N TYR A 128 3.61 32.19 19.72
CA TYR A 128 2.93 32.27 18.44
C TYR A 128 1.49 31.75 18.50
N GLN A 129 1.25 30.64 19.19
CA GLN A 129 -0.10 30.09 19.39
C GLN A 129 -0.98 31.04 20.20
N THR A 130 -0.45 31.69 21.24
CA THR A 130 -1.22 32.69 21.99
C THR A 130 -1.62 33.88 21.12
N TRP A 131 -0.75 34.29 20.20
CA TRP A 131 -1.05 35.37 19.25
C TRP A 131 -2.08 34.97 18.19
N LEU A 132 -2.02 33.72 17.72
CA LEU A 132 -3.04 33.15 16.84
C LEU A 132 -4.42 33.19 17.49
N VAL A 133 -4.52 32.74 18.75
CA VAL A 133 -5.76 32.73 19.53
C VAL A 133 -6.24 34.15 19.86
N SER A 134 -5.34 35.11 20.07
CA SER A 134 -5.70 36.51 20.38
C SER A 134 -6.19 37.32 19.17
N GLY A 135 -6.39 36.70 18.00
CA GLY A 135 -6.98 37.33 16.81
C GLY A 135 -6.08 37.37 15.57
N LEU A 136 -4.83 36.89 15.62
CA LEU A 136 -4.02 36.78 14.39
C LEU A 136 -4.62 35.73 13.44
N ASN A 137 -5.22 34.66 13.96
CA ASN A 137 -5.78 33.61 13.11
C ASN A 137 -6.95 34.11 12.23
N THR A 138 -7.82 34.97 12.77
CA THR A 138 -8.91 35.57 11.98
C THR A 138 -8.38 36.46 10.86
N TYR A 139 -7.30 37.20 11.11
CA TYR A 139 -6.60 37.98 10.08
C TYR A 139 -5.91 37.10 9.02
N LEU A 140 -5.28 35.99 9.42
CA LEU A 140 -4.59 35.10 8.47
C LEU A 140 -5.56 34.32 7.58
N LEU A 141 -6.70 33.90 8.13
CA LEU A 141 -7.71 33.14 7.38
C LEU A 141 -8.61 34.03 6.52
N SER A 142 -8.70 35.34 6.78
CA SER A 142 -9.52 36.25 5.98
C SER A 142 -9.04 36.34 4.52
N HIS A 143 -9.98 36.56 3.60
CA HIS A 143 -9.67 36.79 2.19
C HIS A 143 -9.15 38.20 1.90
N GLU A 144 -9.43 39.16 2.79
CA GLU A 144 -9.03 40.55 2.64
C GLU A 144 -7.50 40.71 2.72
N ARG A 145 -6.94 41.49 1.79
CA ARG A 145 -5.53 41.85 1.72
C ARG A 145 -5.42 43.36 1.61
N GLY A 146 -4.58 43.96 2.45
CA GLY A 146 -4.23 45.38 2.32
C GLY A 146 -3.17 45.60 1.24
N ASP A 147 -2.86 46.87 0.98
CA ASP A 147 -1.94 47.27 -0.09
C ASP A 147 -0.46 46.96 0.22
N ASN A 148 -0.14 46.80 1.51
CA ASN A 148 1.23 46.53 1.98
C ASN A 148 1.72 45.13 1.55
N ILE A 149 3.01 45.03 1.20
CA ILE A 149 3.66 43.76 0.78
C ILE A 149 3.51 42.67 1.85
N ILE A 150 3.55 43.03 3.13
CA ILE A 150 3.35 42.09 4.24
C ILE A 150 1.91 41.56 4.25
N SER A 151 0.92 42.42 4.01
CA SER A 151 -0.49 41.99 3.97
C SER A 151 -0.78 41.09 2.76
N LYS A 152 -0.19 41.40 1.61
CA LYS A 152 -0.24 40.56 0.41
C LYS A 152 0.37 39.17 0.62
N ASN A 153 1.29 39.04 1.58
CA ASN A 153 2.03 37.81 1.89
C ASN A 153 1.82 37.30 3.32
N LYS A 154 0.71 37.67 3.96
CA LYS A 154 0.48 37.45 5.39
C LYS A 154 0.65 35.97 5.78
N GLU A 155 0.13 35.04 4.98
CA GLU A 155 0.21 33.61 5.26
C GLU A 155 1.66 33.13 5.39
N GLY A 156 2.48 33.42 4.38
CA GLY A 156 3.87 32.98 4.34
C GLY A 156 4.77 33.72 5.33
N VAL A 157 4.52 35.01 5.58
CA VAL A 157 5.32 35.81 6.50
C VAL A 157 5.07 35.40 7.95
N TYR A 158 3.80 35.32 8.40
CA TYR A 158 3.51 35.01 9.80
C TYR A 158 3.71 33.53 10.14
N SER A 159 3.46 32.60 9.20
CA SER A 159 3.72 31.17 9.43
C SER A 159 5.21 30.84 9.60
N THR A 160 6.12 31.75 9.24
CA THR A 160 7.57 31.56 9.47
C THR A 160 7.90 31.32 10.93
N LEU A 161 7.16 31.92 11.88
CA LEU A 161 7.35 31.70 13.31
C LEU A 161 7.02 30.26 13.72
N GLY A 162 5.93 29.70 13.20
CA GLY A 162 5.56 28.30 13.39
C GLY A 162 6.60 27.34 12.82
N TYR A 163 7.08 27.59 11.59
CA TYR A 163 8.13 26.78 10.99
C TYR A 163 9.50 26.92 11.68
N TRP A 164 9.82 28.11 12.19
CA TRP A 164 11.05 28.33 12.96
C TRP A 164 11.01 27.57 14.29
N GLY A 165 9.88 27.61 14.99
CA GLY A 165 9.64 26.79 16.18
C GLY A 165 9.75 25.29 15.90
N MET A 166 9.13 24.81 14.80
CA MET A 166 9.26 23.43 14.34
C MET A 166 10.72 23.04 14.08
N TYR A 167 11.49 23.91 13.41
CA TYR A 167 12.91 23.67 13.14
C TYR A 167 13.70 23.54 14.44
N LEU A 168 13.53 24.45 15.40
CA LEU A 168 14.23 24.42 16.69
C LEU A 168 13.90 23.17 17.53
N LEU A 169 12.63 22.75 17.54
CA LEU A 169 12.23 21.47 18.15
C LEU A 169 12.87 20.28 17.43
N GLY A 170 12.92 20.30 16.10
CA GLY A 170 13.59 19.28 15.31
C GLY A 170 15.10 19.16 15.60
N VAL A 171 15.79 20.28 15.81
CA VAL A 171 17.20 20.32 16.23
C VAL A 171 17.37 19.67 17.60
N HIS A 172 16.51 20.02 18.56
CA HIS A 172 16.55 19.46 19.91
C HIS A 172 16.30 17.94 19.91
N LEU A 173 15.30 17.49 19.15
CA LEU A 173 15.00 16.07 18.95
C LEU A 173 16.19 15.34 18.33
N GLY A 174 16.77 15.89 17.26
CA GLY A 174 17.95 15.33 16.61
C GLY A 174 19.13 15.18 17.57
N TYR A 175 19.39 16.22 18.38
CA TYR A 175 20.42 16.19 19.42
C TYR A 175 20.17 15.07 20.44
N HIS A 176 19.01 15.02 21.09
CA HIS A 176 18.75 14.05 22.15
C HIS A 176 18.67 12.60 21.65
N LEU A 177 18.05 12.39 20.49
CA LEU A 177 17.84 11.07 19.91
C LEU A 177 19.14 10.49 19.34
N PHE A 178 19.92 11.28 18.59
CA PHE A 178 21.05 10.77 17.81
C PHE A 178 22.43 11.21 18.29
N TYR A 179 22.61 12.46 18.75
CA TYR A 179 23.95 13.05 18.90
C TYR A 179 24.39 13.34 20.35
N ALA A 180 23.48 13.31 21.32
CA ALA A 180 23.79 13.59 22.72
C ALA A 180 24.79 12.57 23.27
N LYS A 181 25.96 13.07 23.69
CA LYS A 181 27.10 12.32 24.24
C LYS A 181 26.76 11.77 25.64
N HIS A 182 26.00 10.68 25.70
CA HIS A 182 25.81 9.89 26.93
C HIS A 182 26.45 8.51 26.74
N SER A 183 27.35 8.18 27.67
CA SER A 183 28.11 6.93 27.90
C SER A 183 27.90 5.76 26.93
N ASN A 184 29.03 5.33 26.35
CA ASN A 184 29.47 4.11 25.64
C ASN A 184 28.58 2.85 25.43
N THR A 185 27.27 2.85 25.66
CA THR A 185 26.38 1.69 25.51
C THR A 185 24.98 2.10 25.06
N ARG A 186 24.86 2.93 24.02
CA ARG A 186 23.56 3.08 23.32
C ARG A 186 23.37 1.92 22.35
N SER A 187 22.60 0.91 22.78
CA SER A 187 22.07 -0.07 21.84
C SER A 187 21.09 0.62 20.88
N THR A 188 21.16 0.28 19.59
CA THR A 188 20.23 0.78 18.57
C THR A 188 18.76 0.56 18.97
N THR A 189 18.48 -0.50 19.74
CA THR A 189 17.18 -0.80 20.36
C THR A 189 16.68 0.31 21.29
N SER A 190 17.55 0.86 22.14
CA SER A 190 17.20 1.95 23.06
C SER A 190 16.87 3.25 22.32
N SER A 191 17.53 3.51 21.18
CA SER A 191 17.21 4.66 20.33
C SER A 191 15.87 4.47 19.62
N ILE A 192 15.58 3.29 19.08
CA ILE A 192 14.28 2.96 18.46
C ILE A 192 13.13 3.13 19.48
N ALA A 193 13.29 2.57 20.68
CA ALA A 193 12.28 2.69 21.73
C ALA A 193 12.00 4.15 22.12
N ARG A 194 13.05 4.99 22.21
CA ARG A 194 12.91 6.43 22.50
C ARG A 194 12.22 7.19 21.37
N VAL A 195 12.51 6.87 20.10
CA VAL A 195 11.83 7.49 18.94
C VAL A 195 10.32 7.18 18.98
N PHE A 196 9.95 5.92 19.22
CA PHE A 196 8.53 5.54 19.34
C PHE A 196 7.86 6.16 20.57
N LEU A 197 8.53 6.21 21.71
CA LEU A 197 8.01 6.84 22.93
C LEU A 197 7.73 8.33 22.71
N VAL A 198 8.68 9.06 22.13
CA VAL A 198 8.52 10.49 21.84
C VAL A 198 7.42 10.72 20.79
N SER A 199 7.36 9.89 19.74
CA SER A 199 6.29 9.96 18.74
C SER A 199 4.91 9.73 19.37
N PHE A 200 4.78 8.74 20.27
CA PHE A 200 3.52 8.47 20.98
C PHE A 200 3.08 9.62 21.88
N ILE A 201 4.02 10.23 22.63
CA ILE A 201 3.74 11.42 23.44
C ILE A 201 3.29 12.58 22.55
N LEU A 202 3.96 12.82 21.42
CA LEU A 202 3.58 13.88 20.49
C LEU A 202 2.19 13.64 19.89
N TRP A 203 1.80 12.41 19.59
CA TRP A 203 0.45 12.07 19.16
C TRP A 203 -0.61 12.42 20.21
N ILE A 204 -0.36 12.13 21.49
CA ILE A 204 -1.25 12.54 22.58
C ILE A 204 -1.35 14.07 22.64
N VAL A 205 -0.21 14.78 22.58
CA VAL A 205 -0.19 16.24 22.58
C VAL A 205 -0.96 16.80 21.39
N THR A 206 -0.78 16.26 20.19
CA THR A 206 -1.54 16.66 19.00
C THR A 206 -3.03 16.53 19.21
N ILE A 207 -3.51 15.39 19.73
CA ILE A 207 -4.93 15.16 19.99
C ILE A 207 -5.45 16.15 21.04
N LEU A 208 -4.69 16.43 22.09
CA LEU A 208 -5.11 17.39 23.13
C LEU A 208 -5.17 18.81 22.58
N VAL A 209 -4.13 19.28 21.87
CA VAL A 209 -4.08 20.65 21.37
C VAL A 209 -5.09 20.87 20.24
N ASP A 210 -5.32 19.88 19.36
CA ASP A 210 -6.32 19.95 18.29
C ASP A 210 -7.76 20.05 18.83
N ASN A 211 -8.06 19.36 19.92
CA ASN A 211 -9.40 19.37 20.53
C ASN A 211 -9.65 20.56 21.47
N TYR A 212 -8.64 21.00 22.22
CA TYR A 212 -8.82 21.98 23.31
C TYR A 212 -8.25 23.37 23.02
N VAL A 213 -7.36 23.55 22.05
CA VAL A 213 -6.73 24.84 21.76
C VAL A 213 -7.21 25.37 20.41
N GLU A 214 -6.86 24.69 19.32
CA GLU A 214 -7.20 25.11 17.97
C GLU A 214 -7.05 23.94 17.01
N ARG A 215 -7.88 23.87 15.97
CA ARG A 215 -7.75 22.79 14.97
C ARG A 215 -6.45 22.89 14.19
N ILE A 216 -5.90 21.75 13.78
CA ILE A 216 -4.70 21.67 12.93
C ILE A 216 -4.86 22.51 11.67
N SER A 217 -3.92 23.42 11.40
CA SER A 217 -3.89 24.23 10.18
C SER A 217 -2.48 24.36 9.61
N ARG A 218 -2.31 23.88 8.37
CA ARG A 218 -1.06 24.03 7.60
C ARG A 218 -0.78 25.49 7.25
N ARG A 219 -1.82 26.27 6.94
CA ARG A 219 -1.72 27.66 6.46
C ARG A 219 -1.12 28.58 7.50
N THR A 220 -1.51 28.41 8.77
CA THR A 220 -0.94 29.17 9.89
C THR A 220 0.31 28.51 10.47
N CYS A 221 0.56 27.22 10.19
CA CYS A 221 1.62 26.45 10.84
C CYS A 221 1.51 26.50 12.37
N ASN A 222 0.29 26.27 12.87
CA ASN A 222 -0.02 26.37 14.30
C ASN A 222 0.57 25.21 15.11
N MET A 223 0.55 25.33 16.44
CA MET A 223 1.13 24.32 17.35
C MET A 223 0.57 22.90 17.14
N PRO A 224 -0.75 22.67 16.94
CA PRO A 224 -1.27 21.35 16.61
C PRO A 224 -0.68 20.80 15.30
N TYR A 225 -0.54 21.61 14.25
CA TYR A 225 0.13 21.20 13.01
C TYR A 225 1.60 20.81 13.24
N VAL A 226 2.34 21.60 14.02
CA VAL A 226 3.75 21.30 14.31
C VAL A 226 3.90 19.97 15.04
N THR A 227 3.11 19.75 16.09
CA THR A 227 3.17 18.49 16.86
C THR A 227 2.75 17.29 16.01
N TRP A 228 1.74 17.45 15.14
CA TRP A 228 1.28 16.41 14.23
C TRP A 228 2.37 15.97 13.24
N VAL A 229 3.05 16.93 12.59
CA VAL A 229 4.16 16.66 11.68
C VAL A 229 5.29 15.92 12.42
N LEU A 230 5.69 16.41 13.59
CA LEU A 230 6.74 15.77 14.41
C LEU A 230 6.36 14.33 14.79
N ALA A 231 5.11 14.09 15.18
CA ALA A 231 4.62 12.77 15.57
C ALA A 231 4.68 11.78 14.39
N GLN A 232 4.16 12.19 13.23
CA GLN A 232 4.13 11.41 11.99
C GLN A 232 5.53 11.06 11.49
N ASP A 233 6.41 12.06 11.41
CA ASP A 233 7.77 11.86 10.88
C ASP A 233 8.64 11.01 11.81
N LEU A 234 8.52 11.18 13.14
CA LEU A 234 9.20 10.31 14.09
C LEU A 234 8.65 8.89 14.07
N GLN A 235 7.35 8.71 13.87
CA GLN A 235 6.75 7.38 13.69
C GLN A 235 7.31 6.70 12.44
N ALA A 236 7.34 7.40 11.30
CA ALA A 236 7.92 6.91 10.07
C ALA A 236 9.40 6.58 10.23
N LEU A 237 10.18 7.46 10.88
CA LEU A 237 11.59 7.23 11.19
C LEU A 237 11.78 6.00 12.08
N GLY A 238 10.97 5.83 13.12
CA GLY A 238 10.99 4.66 14.00
C GLY A 238 10.74 3.36 13.24
N ILE A 239 9.77 3.36 12.31
CA ILE A 239 9.49 2.21 11.43
C ILE A 239 10.70 1.90 10.54
N PHE A 240 11.34 2.91 9.94
CA PHE A 240 12.55 2.71 9.14
C PHE A 240 13.74 2.20 9.98
N MET A 241 13.95 2.73 11.19
CA MET A 241 15.00 2.26 12.10
C MET A 241 14.75 0.83 12.58
N LEU A 242 13.48 0.46 12.84
CA LEU A 242 13.11 -0.91 13.17
C LEU A 242 13.41 -1.85 12.00
N SER A 243 13.09 -1.42 10.77
CA SER A 243 13.37 -2.20 9.56
C SER A 243 14.87 -2.45 9.34
N SER A 244 15.75 -1.53 9.74
CA SER A 244 17.21 -1.67 9.60
C SER A 244 17.87 -2.42 10.76
N TYR A 245 17.27 -2.45 11.96
CA TYR A 245 17.82 -3.16 13.12
C TYR A 245 17.67 -4.69 13.04
N ILE A 246 16.72 -5.19 12.25
CA ILE A 246 16.28 -6.59 12.30
C ILE A 246 17.29 -7.61 11.70
N PRO A 247 18.39 -7.25 11.00
CA PRO A 247 19.51 -8.21 10.91
C PRO A 247 20.91 -7.60 10.67
N MET A 248 21.65 -7.17 11.71
CA MET A 248 23.12 -6.97 11.58
C MET A 248 23.99 -7.62 12.66
N ASN A 249 23.50 -7.84 13.88
CA ASN A 249 24.35 -8.28 15.00
C ASN A 249 24.79 -9.76 14.99
N LYS A 250 24.55 -10.51 13.91
CA LYS A 250 24.93 -11.93 13.81
C LYS A 250 25.78 -12.30 12.59
N LEU A 251 26.24 -11.32 11.80
CA LEU A 251 26.91 -11.61 10.52
C LEU A 251 28.39 -11.22 10.43
N SER A 252 28.87 -10.26 11.23
CA SER A 252 30.28 -9.84 11.15
C SER A 252 31.26 -10.96 11.55
N SER A 253 30.83 -11.90 12.39
CA SER A 253 31.66 -13.04 12.81
C SER A 253 31.62 -14.24 11.86
N LEU A 254 30.81 -14.21 10.79
CA LEU A 254 30.67 -15.30 9.82
C LEU A 254 31.23 -14.96 8.43
N GLU A 255 31.44 -13.68 8.12
CA GLU A 255 31.98 -13.23 6.83
C GLU A 255 33.50 -13.46 6.70
N GLU A 256 34.26 -13.57 7.80
CA GLU A 256 35.71 -13.83 7.75
C GLU A 256 36.08 -15.29 7.42
N ALA A 257 35.10 -16.21 7.34
CA ALA A 257 35.37 -17.66 7.27
C ALA A 257 34.98 -18.36 5.95
N ILE A 258 34.50 -17.66 4.91
CA ILE A 258 33.88 -18.34 3.75
C ILE A 258 34.57 -17.97 2.42
N ASP A 259 35.13 -19.00 1.79
CA ASP A 259 35.80 -19.01 0.49
C ASP A 259 34.93 -18.48 -0.68
N GLN A 260 35.53 -17.75 -1.62
CA GLN A 260 34.84 -16.96 -2.65
C GLN A 260 34.00 -17.82 -3.63
N ASN A 261 34.41 -19.07 -3.88
CA ASN A 261 33.68 -20.00 -4.75
C ASN A 261 32.44 -20.62 -4.08
N LEU A 262 32.49 -20.82 -2.76
CA LEU A 262 31.33 -21.25 -1.99
C LEU A 262 30.31 -20.11 -1.90
N LEU A 263 30.79 -18.87 -1.74
CA LEU A 263 29.97 -17.66 -1.71
C LEU A 263 29.16 -17.49 -3.00
N ALA A 264 29.77 -17.66 -4.17
CA ALA A 264 29.06 -17.58 -5.46
C ALA A 264 27.93 -18.62 -5.57
N THR A 265 28.18 -19.84 -5.10
CA THR A 265 27.20 -20.93 -5.10
C THR A 265 26.07 -20.68 -4.08
N PHE A 266 26.41 -20.15 -2.89
CA PHE A 266 25.44 -19.71 -1.88
C PHE A 266 24.62 -18.49 -2.34
N LEU A 267 25.21 -17.55 -3.07
CA LEU A 267 24.52 -16.38 -3.61
C LEU A 267 23.51 -16.78 -4.70
N LEU A 268 23.88 -17.70 -5.59
CA LEU A 268 22.95 -18.26 -6.59
C LEU A 268 21.80 -19.05 -5.92
N ARG A 269 22.12 -19.86 -4.90
CA ARG A 269 21.10 -20.58 -4.12
C ARG A 269 20.20 -19.61 -3.34
N GLY A 270 20.77 -18.55 -2.77
CA GLY A 270 20.08 -17.49 -2.04
C GLY A 270 19.13 -16.66 -2.91
N GLN A 271 19.49 -16.38 -4.17
CA GLN A 271 18.61 -15.68 -5.13
C GLN A 271 17.39 -16.53 -5.52
N SER A 272 17.56 -17.84 -5.70
CA SER A 272 16.42 -18.73 -5.95
C SER A 272 15.49 -18.86 -4.74
N LEU A 273 16.05 -18.73 -3.53
CA LEU A 273 15.31 -18.75 -2.27
C LEU A 273 14.52 -17.44 -2.05
N SER A 274 15.11 -16.28 -2.38
CA SER A 274 14.48 -14.97 -2.21
C SER A 274 13.28 -14.79 -3.14
N PHE A 275 13.34 -15.32 -4.37
CA PHE A 275 12.18 -15.30 -5.28
C PHE A 275 11.00 -16.11 -4.72
N ARG A 276 11.26 -17.33 -4.25
CA ARG A 276 10.19 -18.17 -3.66
C ARG A 276 9.60 -17.51 -2.40
N ALA A 277 10.44 -16.88 -1.59
CA ALA A 277 9.99 -16.10 -0.43
C ALA A 277 9.09 -14.93 -0.84
N ASN A 278 9.48 -14.14 -1.85
CA ASN A 278 8.66 -13.02 -2.35
C ASN A 278 7.27 -13.46 -2.85
N VAL A 279 7.21 -14.55 -3.62
CA VAL A 279 5.94 -15.07 -4.12
C VAL A 279 5.08 -15.61 -2.98
N SER A 280 5.70 -16.26 -1.99
CA SER A 280 5.02 -16.76 -0.80
C SER A 280 4.46 -15.60 0.05
N SER A 281 5.24 -14.55 0.33
CA SER A 281 4.75 -13.34 1.03
C SER A 281 3.62 -12.64 0.26
N TYR A 282 3.70 -12.57 -1.07
CA TYR A 282 2.60 -12.06 -1.91
C TYR A 282 1.31 -12.88 -1.72
N ARG A 283 1.40 -14.22 -1.77
CA ARG A 283 0.25 -15.12 -1.57
C ARG A 283 -0.34 -15.00 -0.17
N VAL A 284 0.50 -14.85 0.85
CA VAL A 284 0.06 -14.64 2.24
C VAL A 284 -0.66 -13.30 2.38
N ALA A 285 -0.10 -12.22 1.83
CA ALA A 285 -0.74 -10.91 1.87
C ALA A 285 -2.10 -10.91 1.18
N LEU A 286 -2.19 -11.54 0.00
CA LEU A 286 -3.44 -11.75 -0.72
C LEU A 286 -4.46 -12.53 0.13
N MET A 287 -4.02 -13.58 0.82
CA MET A 287 -4.88 -14.37 1.71
C MET A 287 -5.42 -13.54 2.87
N LEU A 288 -4.54 -12.84 3.59
CA LEU A 288 -4.90 -12.04 4.75
C LEU A 288 -5.86 -10.89 4.37
N ILE A 289 -5.57 -10.17 3.29
CA ILE A 289 -6.45 -9.11 2.78
C ILE A 289 -7.82 -9.70 2.43
N THR A 290 -7.86 -10.86 1.76
CA THR A 290 -9.13 -11.51 1.41
C THR A 290 -9.92 -11.91 2.66
N CYS A 291 -9.26 -12.56 3.64
CA CYS A 291 -9.91 -12.99 4.88
C CYS A 291 -10.48 -11.80 5.65
N LEU A 292 -9.76 -10.68 5.72
CA LEU A 292 -10.22 -9.45 6.34
C LEU A 292 -11.43 -8.87 5.59
N CYS A 293 -11.38 -8.79 4.26
CA CYS A 293 -12.43 -8.15 3.47
C CYS A 293 -13.74 -8.94 3.46
N ILE A 294 -13.69 -10.27 3.53
CA ILE A 294 -14.90 -11.12 3.56
C ILE A 294 -15.74 -10.85 4.81
N LEU A 295 -15.13 -10.57 5.96
CA LEU A 295 -15.87 -10.17 7.16
C LEU A 295 -16.12 -8.65 7.20
N ALA A 296 -15.14 -7.84 6.82
CA ALA A 296 -15.23 -6.39 6.92
C ALA A 296 -16.40 -5.80 6.12
N VAL A 297 -16.73 -6.40 4.97
CA VAL A 297 -17.82 -5.91 4.11
C VAL A 297 -19.18 -5.88 4.81
N ASP A 298 -19.39 -6.71 5.83
CA ASP A 298 -20.67 -6.74 6.55
C ASP A 298 -20.79 -5.56 7.53
N PHE A 299 -19.68 -4.94 7.92
CA PHE A 299 -19.64 -3.77 8.80
C PHE A 299 -19.72 -2.44 8.04
N THR A 300 -20.31 -1.42 8.67
CA THR A 300 -20.43 -0.05 8.11
C THR A 300 -19.09 0.68 7.99
N ILE A 301 -18.08 0.28 8.77
CA ILE A 301 -16.72 0.84 8.71
C ILE A 301 -16.03 0.54 7.38
N PHE A 302 -16.44 -0.53 6.68
CA PHE A 302 -15.90 -0.87 5.36
C PHE A 302 -16.65 -0.09 4.27
N PRO A 303 -15.97 0.79 3.52
CA PRO A 303 -16.64 1.59 2.50
C PRO A 303 -17.26 0.70 1.42
N ARG A 304 -18.57 0.84 1.18
CA ARG A 304 -19.31 0.02 0.20
C ARG A 304 -18.76 0.11 -1.23
N ARG A 305 -18.02 1.17 -1.58
CA ARG A 305 -17.29 1.28 -2.85
C ARG A 305 -16.22 0.20 -3.08
N TYR A 306 -15.77 -0.49 -2.02
CA TYR A 306 -14.81 -1.59 -2.11
C TYR A 306 -15.49 -2.96 -2.11
N ALA A 307 -16.81 -3.01 -1.93
CA ALA A 307 -17.60 -4.22 -2.06
C ALA A 307 -17.72 -4.64 -3.53
N LYS A 308 -18.10 -5.90 -3.74
CA LYS A 308 -18.21 -6.52 -5.07
C LYS A 308 -19.09 -5.68 -6.01
N THR A 309 -18.66 -5.53 -7.26
CA THR A 309 -19.47 -4.88 -8.29
C THR A 309 -20.51 -5.84 -8.87
N GLU A 310 -21.71 -5.35 -9.16
CA GLU A 310 -22.81 -6.20 -9.67
C GLU A 310 -22.80 -6.37 -11.19
N THR A 311 -22.49 -5.29 -11.93
CA THR A 311 -22.52 -5.26 -13.39
C THR A 311 -21.15 -4.91 -13.98
N TYR A 312 -20.72 -3.67 -13.79
CA TYR A 312 -19.44 -3.15 -14.30
C TYR A 312 -18.70 -2.34 -13.23
N GLY A 313 -17.38 -2.27 -13.40
CA GLY A 313 -16.48 -1.49 -12.56
C GLY A 313 -15.42 -2.36 -11.89
N THR A 314 -14.67 -1.73 -11.00
CA THR A 314 -13.61 -2.39 -10.23
C THR A 314 -13.75 -2.07 -8.75
N SER A 315 -13.60 -3.09 -7.92
CA SER A 315 -13.52 -2.96 -6.47
C SER A 315 -12.43 -3.86 -5.91
N LEU A 316 -12.08 -3.64 -4.64
CA LEU A 316 -11.07 -4.47 -3.98
C LEU A 316 -11.53 -5.93 -3.86
N MET A 317 -12.83 -6.17 -3.59
CA MET A 317 -13.38 -7.52 -3.50
C MET A 317 -13.50 -8.23 -4.86
N ASP A 318 -13.40 -7.51 -5.97
CA ASP A 318 -13.43 -8.11 -7.31
C ASP A 318 -12.09 -8.75 -7.71
N LEU A 319 -10.99 -8.36 -7.04
CA LEU A 319 -9.66 -8.96 -7.26
C LEU A 319 -9.58 -10.39 -6.75
N GLY A 320 -10.17 -10.68 -5.57
CA GLY A 320 -9.85 -11.87 -4.78
C GLY A 320 -9.78 -13.16 -5.60
N VAL A 321 -10.86 -13.52 -6.30
CA VAL A 321 -10.95 -14.76 -7.08
C VAL A 321 -9.93 -14.80 -8.22
N GLY A 322 -9.83 -13.72 -9.00
CA GLY A 322 -8.87 -13.64 -10.11
C GLY A 322 -7.43 -13.75 -9.61
N SER A 323 -7.11 -13.04 -8.52
CA SER A 323 -5.78 -13.05 -7.94
C SER A 323 -5.41 -14.41 -7.34
N PHE A 324 -6.37 -15.17 -6.80
CA PHE A 324 -6.16 -16.56 -6.40
C PHE A 324 -5.80 -17.46 -7.59
N VAL A 325 -6.52 -17.33 -8.70
CA VAL A 325 -6.26 -18.12 -9.92
C VAL A 325 -4.87 -17.80 -10.45
N LEU A 326 -4.51 -16.51 -10.53
CA LEU A 326 -3.20 -16.09 -11.03
C LEU A 326 -2.05 -16.51 -10.11
N ALA A 327 -2.19 -16.29 -8.80
CA ALA A 327 -1.17 -16.64 -7.81
C ALA A 327 -0.85 -18.14 -7.85
N ASN A 328 -1.85 -18.97 -8.10
CA ASN A 328 -1.71 -20.41 -8.27
C ASN A 328 -1.15 -20.80 -9.65
N ALA A 329 -1.53 -20.09 -10.72
CA ALA A 329 -1.02 -20.31 -12.07
C ALA A 329 0.50 -20.05 -12.18
N ILE A 330 0.99 -18.95 -11.60
CA ILE A 330 2.41 -18.55 -11.64
C ILE A 330 3.31 -19.62 -11.00
N VAL A 331 2.87 -20.24 -9.90
CA VAL A 331 3.65 -21.26 -9.18
C VAL A 331 3.34 -22.69 -9.61
N SER A 332 2.46 -22.89 -10.60
CA SER A 332 2.00 -24.21 -11.02
C SER A 332 3.15 -25.10 -11.54
N ARG A 333 2.92 -26.42 -11.53
CA ARG A 333 3.89 -27.38 -12.11
C ARG A 333 4.14 -27.10 -13.60
N GLN A 334 3.07 -26.74 -14.32
CA GLN A 334 3.13 -26.40 -15.73
C GLN A 334 4.00 -25.16 -15.97
N ALA A 335 3.89 -24.10 -15.14
CA ALA A 335 4.74 -22.91 -15.26
C ALA A 335 6.23 -23.20 -15.03
N ARG A 336 6.56 -24.26 -14.28
CA ARG A 336 7.95 -24.72 -14.03
C ARG A 336 8.48 -25.63 -15.13
N ASP A 337 7.75 -25.81 -16.22
CA ASP A 337 8.07 -26.72 -17.32
C ASP A 337 8.24 -28.18 -16.86
N VAL A 338 7.55 -28.54 -15.78
CA VAL A 338 7.45 -29.92 -15.31
C VAL A 338 6.20 -30.51 -15.92
N SER A 339 6.31 -31.68 -16.55
CA SER A 339 5.16 -32.36 -17.16
C SER A 339 4.00 -32.43 -16.16
N SER A 340 2.84 -31.95 -16.60
CA SER A 340 1.60 -32.28 -15.93
C SER A 340 1.44 -33.80 -16.06
N GLY A 341 1.18 -34.49 -14.94
CA GLY A 341 1.00 -35.94 -14.98
C GLY A 341 -0.21 -36.32 -15.84
N ASN A 342 -0.47 -37.62 -16.00
CA ASN A 342 -1.63 -38.09 -16.77
C ASN A 342 -2.94 -37.38 -16.34
N TRP A 343 -3.89 -37.23 -17.27
CA TRP A 343 -5.21 -36.61 -17.02
C TRP A 343 -5.94 -37.17 -15.79
N ILE A 344 -5.72 -38.45 -15.46
CA ILE A 344 -6.21 -39.13 -14.24
C ILE A 344 -5.65 -38.49 -12.96
N SER A 345 -4.38 -38.08 -12.95
CA SER A 345 -3.75 -37.37 -11.82
C SER A 345 -4.30 -35.95 -11.68
N GLY A 346 -4.65 -35.30 -12.79
CA GLY A 346 -5.37 -34.03 -12.81
C GLY A 346 -6.74 -34.17 -12.16
N LEU A 347 -7.54 -35.17 -12.56
CA LEU A 347 -8.85 -35.47 -11.97
C LEU A 347 -8.79 -35.83 -10.48
N LYS A 348 -7.74 -36.54 -10.04
CA LYS A 348 -7.54 -36.78 -8.60
C LYS A 348 -7.28 -35.49 -7.82
N ALA A 349 -6.59 -34.52 -8.44
CA ALA A 349 -6.35 -33.21 -7.83
C ALA A 349 -7.60 -32.31 -7.84
N THR A 350 -8.61 -32.58 -8.67
CA THR A 350 -9.87 -31.81 -8.70
C THR A 350 -10.90 -32.30 -7.69
N ALA A 351 -10.79 -33.54 -7.20
CA ALA A 351 -11.74 -34.15 -6.28
C ALA A 351 -11.97 -33.35 -4.97
N PRO A 352 -10.93 -32.82 -4.28
CA PRO A 352 -11.14 -32.00 -3.08
C PRO A 352 -11.92 -30.71 -3.35
N LEU A 353 -11.71 -30.07 -4.51
CA LEU A 353 -12.43 -28.86 -4.90
C LEU A 353 -13.90 -29.15 -5.20
N LEU A 354 -14.19 -30.26 -5.88
CA LEU A 354 -15.57 -30.71 -6.10
C LEU A 354 -16.28 -31.01 -4.78
N LEU A 355 -15.62 -31.72 -3.87
CA LEU A 355 -16.17 -32.01 -2.54
C LEU A 355 -16.50 -30.73 -1.77
N LEU A 356 -15.58 -29.76 -1.74
CA LEU A 356 -15.82 -28.45 -1.12
C LEU A 356 -16.96 -27.68 -1.80
N GLY A 357 -17.07 -27.78 -3.12
CA GLY A 357 -18.18 -27.20 -3.89
C GLY A 357 -19.52 -27.78 -3.48
N PHE A 358 -19.62 -29.10 -3.31
CA PHE A 358 -20.83 -29.77 -2.83
C PHE A 358 -21.13 -29.46 -1.37
N ILE A 359 -20.13 -29.48 -0.48
CA ILE A 359 -20.30 -29.10 0.93
C ILE A 359 -20.88 -27.71 1.03
N ARG A 360 -20.30 -26.73 0.31
CA ARG A 360 -20.81 -25.36 0.29
C ARG A 360 -22.25 -25.28 -0.21
N LEU A 361 -22.59 -26.00 -1.27
CA LEU A 361 -23.95 -26.02 -1.82
C LEU A 361 -24.95 -26.54 -0.78
N VAL A 362 -24.61 -27.64 -0.10
CA VAL A 362 -25.47 -28.25 0.92
C VAL A 362 -25.61 -27.32 2.12
N THR A 363 -24.51 -26.75 2.62
CA THR A 363 -24.55 -25.88 3.81
C THR A 363 -25.29 -24.58 3.55
N THR A 364 -25.10 -23.92 2.39
CA THR A 364 -25.83 -22.69 2.08
C THR A 364 -27.31 -22.93 1.83
N SER A 365 -27.66 -24.08 1.24
CA SER A 365 -29.07 -24.45 1.01
C SER A 365 -29.77 -24.93 2.28
N GLY A 366 -29.03 -25.48 3.26
CA GLY A 366 -29.59 -25.96 4.53
C GLY A 366 -29.74 -24.89 5.62
N VAL A 367 -29.04 -23.75 5.48
CA VAL A 367 -29.05 -22.64 6.46
C VAL A 367 -29.89 -21.44 5.96
N ASP A 368 -30.57 -21.56 4.82
CA ASP A 368 -31.32 -20.48 4.15
C ASP A 368 -30.52 -19.17 4.02
N TYR A 369 -29.19 -19.29 3.85
CA TYR A 369 -28.32 -18.14 3.69
C TYR A 369 -28.58 -17.48 2.32
N GLN A 370 -28.68 -16.14 2.28
CA GLN A 370 -28.93 -15.44 1.02
C GLN A 370 -27.75 -15.62 0.05
N VAL A 371 -27.92 -16.49 -0.94
CA VAL A 371 -26.94 -16.68 -2.02
C VAL A 371 -27.20 -15.65 -3.11
N HIS A 372 -26.23 -14.79 -3.39
CA HIS A 372 -26.27 -13.89 -4.55
C HIS A 372 -26.17 -14.71 -5.84
N VAL A 373 -27.33 -15.07 -6.40
CA VAL A 373 -27.47 -15.88 -7.62
C VAL A 373 -26.78 -15.24 -8.83
N THR A 374 -26.60 -13.92 -8.81
CA THR A 374 -25.90 -13.15 -9.84
C THR A 374 -24.38 -13.40 -9.85
N GLU A 375 -23.77 -13.93 -8.79
CA GLU A 375 -22.31 -14.16 -8.75
C GLU A 375 -21.87 -15.36 -9.59
N TYR A 376 -22.52 -16.51 -9.40
CA TYR A 376 -22.16 -17.77 -10.08
C TYR A 376 -23.36 -18.51 -10.65
N GLY A 377 -24.56 -18.23 -10.17
CA GLY A 377 -25.76 -18.98 -10.48
C GLY A 377 -26.43 -19.57 -9.24
N GLN A 378 -27.43 -20.40 -9.47
CA GLN A 378 -28.24 -21.00 -8.40
C GLN A 378 -27.51 -22.12 -7.64
N HIS A 379 -26.72 -22.92 -8.36
CA HIS A 379 -26.04 -24.11 -7.82
C HIS A 379 -24.52 -24.05 -8.02
N TRP A 380 -24.03 -23.16 -8.88
CA TRP A 380 -22.61 -23.01 -9.13
C TRP A 380 -21.95 -22.14 -8.06
N ASN A 381 -20.69 -22.42 -7.75
CA ASN A 381 -19.90 -21.65 -6.81
C ASN A 381 -18.44 -21.61 -7.23
N PHE A 382 -17.65 -20.79 -6.54
CA PHE A 382 -16.23 -20.59 -6.83
C PHE A 382 -15.41 -21.90 -6.88
N PHE A 383 -15.69 -22.88 -6.02
CA PHE A 383 -14.94 -24.14 -6.02
C PHE A 383 -15.22 -24.96 -7.28
N PHE A 384 -16.45 -24.93 -7.80
CA PHE A 384 -16.79 -25.55 -9.09
C PHE A 384 -16.09 -24.86 -10.25
N THR A 385 -15.94 -23.53 -10.24
CA THR A 385 -15.14 -22.81 -11.24
C THR A 385 -13.68 -23.24 -11.21
N LEU A 386 -13.05 -23.33 -10.03
CA LEU A 386 -11.67 -23.83 -9.91
C LEU A 386 -11.54 -25.28 -10.41
N ALA A 387 -12.50 -26.14 -10.04
CA ALA A 387 -12.53 -27.52 -10.51
C ALA A 387 -12.62 -27.57 -12.05
N ALA A 388 -13.51 -26.78 -12.67
CA ALA A 388 -13.63 -26.71 -14.13
C ALA A 388 -12.32 -26.27 -14.81
N ILE A 389 -11.64 -25.23 -14.30
CA ILE A 389 -10.34 -24.78 -14.84
C ILE A 389 -9.31 -25.91 -14.77
N SER A 390 -9.24 -26.61 -13.64
CA SER A 390 -8.29 -27.71 -13.46
C SER A 390 -8.58 -28.91 -14.37
N ILE A 391 -9.86 -29.21 -14.64
CA ILE A 391 -10.28 -30.23 -15.60
C ILE A 391 -9.87 -29.82 -17.03
N LEU A 392 -10.23 -28.60 -17.46
CA LEU A 392 -9.92 -28.08 -18.80
C LEU A 392 -8.41 -28.08 -19.08
N THR A 393 -7.60 -27.62 -18.13
CA THR A 393 -6.14 -27.63 -18.24
C THR A 393 -5.56 -29.04 -18.27
N SER A 394 -6.17 -30.01 -17.57
CA SER A 394 -5.72 -31.40 -17.59
C SER A 394 -5.96 -32.09 -18.94
N PHE A 395 -7.02 -31.70 -19.65
CA PHE A 395 -7.29 -32.17 -21.01
C PHE A 395 -6.36 -31.53 -22.05
N VAL A 396 -5.99 -30.26 -21.85
CA VAL A 396 -5.18 -29.48 -22.79
C VAL A 396 -3.73 -29.39 -22.27
N ASN A 397 -2.98 -30.49 -22.40
CA ASN A 397 -1.59 -30.57 -21.94
C ASN A 397 -0.62 -29.90 -22.94
N ILE A 398 -0.57 -28.57 -22.92
CA ILE A 398 0.31 -27.78 -23.80
C ILE A 398 1.58 -27.34 -23.03
N PRO A 399 2.76 -27.32 -23.66
CA PRO A 399 3.97 -26.77 -23.06
C PRO A 399 3.79 -25.31 -22.61
N ALA A 400 4.44 -24.93 -21.51
CA ALA A 400 4.28 -23.61 -20.88
C ALA A 400 4.48 -22.44 -21.85
N LYS A 401 5.42 -22.58 -22.80
CA LYS A 401 5.74 -21.59 -23.84
C LYS A 401 4.55 -21.19 -24.74
N TYR A 402 3.65 -22.13 -25.01
CA TYR A 402 2.51 -21.91 -25.91
C TYR A 402 1.20 -21.65 -25.16
N CYS A 403 1.18 -21.82 -23.83
CA CYS A 403 0.01 -21.55 -23.00
C CYS A 403 -0.48 -20.10 -23.12
N GLY A 404 0.44 -19.14 -23.28
CA GLY A 404 0.07 -17.73 -23.42
C GLY A 404 -0.69 -17.44 -24.71
N ILE A 405 -0.31 -18.09 -25.81
CA ILE A 405 -1.00 -17.96 -27.10
C ILE A 405 -2.39 -18.57 -27.00
N LEU A 406 -2.50 -19.78 -26.44
CA LEU A 406 -3.80 -20.42 -26.21
C LEU A 406 -4.70 -19.54 -25.32
N GLY A 407 -4.18 -19.09 -24.17
CA GLY A 407 -4.91 -18.24 -23.23
C GLY A 407 -5.42 -16.96 -23.90
N PHE A 408 -4.57 -16.29 -24.68
CA PHE A 408 -4.99 -15.11 -25.46
C PHE A 408 -6.07 -15.45 -26.50
N THR A 409 -5.94 -16.55 -27.24
CA THR A 409 -6.96 -16.94 -28.24
C THR A 409 -8.29 -17.28 -27.61
N VAL A 410 -8.30 -17.95 -26.45
CA VAL A 410 -9.51 -18.26 -25.68
C VAL A 410 -10.16 -16.98 -25.19
N LEU A 411 -9.39 -16.03 -24.64
CA LEU A 411 -9.92 -14.76 -24.16
C LEU A 411 -10.44 -13.88 -25.29
N ALA A 412 -9.73 -13.80 -26.42
CA ALA A 412 -10.16 -13.04 -27.57
C ALA A 412 -11.46 -13.62 -28.16
N GLY A 413 -11.54 -14.94 -28.32
CA GLY A 413 -12.75 -15.62 -28.80
C GLY A 413 -13.92 -15.53 -27.82
N TYR A 414 -13.65 -15.55 -26.52
CA TYR A 414 -14.69 -15.33 -25.50
C TYR A 414 -15.17 -13.88 -25.51
N GLN A 415 -14.27 -12.90 -25.65
CA GLN A 415 -14.63 -11.49 -25.72
C GLN A 415 -15.45 -11.17 -26.97
N THR A 416 -15.12 -11.74 -28.13
CA THR A 416 -15.95 -11.55 -29.33
C THR A 416 -17.35 -12.15 -29.16
N TRP A 417 -17.47 -13.26 -28.43
CA TRP A 417 -18.77 -13.84 -28.09
C TRP A 417 -19.57 -12.99 -27.08
N LEU A 418 -18.89 -12.39 -26.10
CA LEU A 418 -19.52 -11.43 -25.17
C LEU A 418 -20.11 -10.25 -25.91
N VAL A 419 -19.34 -9.65 -26.83
CA VAL A 419 -19.77 -8.49 -27.63
C VAL A 419 -20.88 -8.86 -28.62
N SER A 420 -20.93 -10.10 -29.13
CA SER A 420 -21.97 -10.54 -30.07
C SER A 420 -23.33 -10.87 -29.43
N GLY A 421 -23.49 -10.61 -28.12
CA GLY A 421 -24.77 -10.72 -27.41
C GLY A 421 -24.77 -11.71 -26.23
N LEU A 422 -23.67 -12.42 -25.95
CA LEU A 422 -23.61 -13.27 -24.75
C LEU A 422 -23.65 -12.41 -23.47
N ASN A 423 -23.07 -11.21 -23.48
CA ASN A 423 -23.06 -10.34 -22.30
C ASN A 423 -24.49 -9.91 -21.90
N THR A 424 -25.37 -9.57 -22.85
CA THR A 424 -26.77 -9.23 -22.54
C THR A 424 -27.52 -10.41 -21.93
N TYR A 425 -27.26 -11.62 -22.41
CA TYR A 425 -27.81 -12.85 -21.82
C TYR A 425 -27.25 -13.13 -20.41
N LEU A 426 -25.96 -12.90 -20.16
CA LEU A 426 -25.37 -13.13 -18.83
C LEU A 426 -25.84 -12.12 -17.79
N LEU A 427 -26.01 -10.84 -18.18
CA LEU A 427 -26.46 -9.80 -17.27
C LEU A 427 -27.97 -9.83 -17.01
N SER A 428 -28.77 -10.43 -17.89
CA SER A 428 -30.22 -10.51 -17.71
C SER A 428 -30.61 -11.30 -16.45
N HIS A 429 -31.75 -10.93 -15.85
CA HIS A 429 -32.34 -11.67 -14.74
C HIS A 429 -33.06 -12.96 -15.17
N GLU A 430 -33.34 -13.10 -16.47
CA GLU A 430 -34.06 -14.25 -17.02
C GLU A 430 -33.21 -15.53 -16.91
N ARG A 431 -33.81 -16.57 -16.34
CA ARG A 431 -33.23 -17.91 -16.24
C ARG A 431 -34.20 -18.90 -16.89
N GLY A 432 -33.69 -19.67 -17.83
CA GLY A 432 -34.41 -20.80 -18.41
C GLY A 432 -34.46 -22.00 -17.47
N ASN A 433 -35.21 -23.03 -17.85
CA ASN A 433 -35.39 -24.24 -17.03
C ASN A 433 -34.15 -25.16 -17.01
N ASN A 434 -33.23 -24.98 -17.96
CA ASN A 434 -32.02 -25.83 -18.09
C ASN A 434 -30.99 -25.53 -16.98
N ILE A 435 -30.27 -26.56 -16.52
CA ILE A 435 -29.22 -26.45 -15.48
C ILE A 435 -28.13 -25.42 -15.88
N ILE A 436 -27.78 -25.36 -17.16
CA ILE A 436 -26.81 -24.40 -17.69
C ILE A 436 -27.35 -22.97 -17.57
N SER A 437 -28.64 -22.75 -17.86
CA SER A 437 -29.23 -21.40 -17.77
C SER A 437 -29.36 -20.94 -16.32
N LYS A 438 -29.66 -21.85 -15.39
CA LYS A 438 -29.65 -21.58 -13.94
C LYS A 438 -28.27 -21.20 -13.40
N ASN A 439 -27.20 -21.62 -14.08
CA ASN A 439 -25.81 -21.41 -13.68
C ASN A 439 -24.99 -20.63 -14.74
N LYS A 440 -25.66 -19.84 -15.57
CA LYS A 440 -25.06 -19.22 -16.75
C LYS A 440 -23.81 -18.40 -16.40
N GLU A 441 -23.85 -17.63 -15.32
CA GLU A 441 -22.75 -16.78 -14.90
C GLU A 441 -21.48 -17.59 -14.60
N GLY A 442 -21.60 -18.62 -13.77
CA GLY A 442 -20.49 -19.48 -13.37
C GLY A 442 -19.95 -20.33 -14.51
N VAL A 443 -20.83 -20.88 -15.35
CA VAL A 443 -20.43 -21.75 -16.46
C VAL A 443 -19.69 -20.99 -17.55
N PHE A 444 -20.23 -19.85 -18.02
CA PHE A 444 -19.58 -19.10 -19.11
C PHE A 444 -18.33 -18.35 -18.64
N SER A 445 -18.31 -17.82 -17.41
CA SER A 445 -17.11 -17.18 -16.85
C SER A 445 -15.92 -18.13 -16.67
N THR A 446 -16.14 -19.46 -16.68
CA THR A 446 -15.03 -20.44 -16.65
C THR A 446 -14.06 -20.27 -17.82
N LEU A 447 -14.54 -19.83 -19.00
CA LEU A 447 -13.68 -19.56 -20.16
C LEU A 447 -12.73 -18.38 -19.90
N GLY A 448 -13.26 -17.31 -19.31
CA GLY A 448 -12.46 -16.15 -18.87
C GLY A 448 -11.40 -16.54 -17.84
N TYR A 449 -11.79 -17.30 -16.81
CA TYR A 449 -10.85 -17.76 -15.79
C TYR A 449 -9.82 -18.78 -16.31
N TRP A 450 -10.20 -19.65 -17.25
CA TRP A 450 -9.28 -20.58 -17.89
C TRP A 450 -8.25 -19.84 -18.74
N GLY A 451 -8.68 -18.84 -19.51
CA GLY A 451 -7.79 -17.94 -20.24
C GLY A 451 -6.83 -17.18 -19.32
N MET A 452 -7.32 -16.63 -18.21
CA MET A 452 -6.50 -15.99 -17.17
C MET A 452 -5.45 -16.95 -16.59
N TYR A 453 -5.86 -18.18 -16.25
CA TYR A 453 -4.95 -19.20 -15.74
C TYR A 453 -3.83 -19.51 -16.73
N LEU A 454 -4.16 -19.73 -18.02
CA LEU A 454 -3.18 -20.03 -19.07
C LEU A 454 -2.20 -18.88 -19.30
N LEU A 455 -2.68 -17.63 -19.30
CA LEU A 455 -1.81 -16.45 -19.34
C LEU A 455 -0.91 -16.37 -18.11
N GLY A 456 -1.44 -16.68 -16.93
CA GLY A 456 -0.68 -16.74 -15.68
C GLY A 456 0.45 -17.78 -15.70
N VAL A 457 0.20 -18.95 -16.31
CA VAL A 457 1.22 -20.00 -16.51
C VAL A 457 2.34 -19.51 -17.43
N ASP A 458 2.01 -18.89 -18.57
CA ASP A 458 3.01 -18.36 -19.52
C ASP A 458 3.81 -17.20 -18.92
N LEU A 459 3.16 -16.29 -18.21
CA LEU A 459 3.82 -15.21 -17.48
C LEU A 459 4.76 -15.75 -16.40
N GLY A 460 4.30 -16.72 -15.62
CA GLY A 460 5.14 -17.40 -14.62
C GLY A 460 6.37 -18.07 -15.25
N TYR A 461 6.16 -18.78 -16.36
CA TYR A 461 7.25 -19.40 -17.12
C TYR A 461 8.25 -18.36 -17.64
N ARG A 462 7.81 -17.35 -18.40
CA ARG A 462 8.71 -16.36 -19.03
C ARG A 462 9.44 -15.46 -18.03
N LEU A 463 8.75 -15.04 -16.96
CA LEU A 463 9.33 -14.14 -15.98
C LEU A 463 10.32 -14.87 -15.07
N PHE A 464 10.01 -16.10 -14.65
CA PHE A 464 10.70 -16.74 -13.54
C PHE A 464 11.38 -18.08 -13.84
N TYR A 465 10.84 -18.91 -14.74
CA TYR A 465 11.32 -20.29 -14.94
C TYR A 465 12.02 -20.55 -16.27
N ALA A 466 11.86 -19.68 -17.27
CA ALA A 466 12.47 -19.85 -18.58
C ALA A 466 13.99 -19.91 -18.45
N LYS A 467 14.59 -21.03 -18.88
CA LYS A 467 16.04 -21.24 -18.98
C LYS A 467 16.61 -20.28 -20.04
N HIS A 468 17.06 -19.11 -19.63
CA HIS A 468 18.05 -18.35 -20.42
C HIS A 468 19.40 -18.41 -19.73
N SER A 469 20.44 -18.45 -20.56
CA SER A 469 21.85 -18.55 -20.20
C SER A 469 22.25 -17.56 -19.09
N ASN A 470 23.05 -18.08 -18.15
CA ASN A 470 23.88 -17.45 -17.12
C ASN A 470 23.54 -16.03 -16.60
N THR A 471 23.38 -15.97 -15.27
CA THR A 471 23.39 -14.75 -14.43
C THR A 471 22.36 -13.68 -14.77
N ARG A 472 21.07 -13.97 -14.54
CA ARG A 472 20.06 -12.90 -14.44
C ARG A 472 20.17 -12.20 -13.10
N SER A 473 20.41 -10.90 -13.09
CA SER A 473 20.35 -10.11 -11.87
C SER A 473 18.90 -10.01 -11.36
N THR A 474 18.72 -10.02 -10.03
CA THR A 474 17.42 -9.82 -9.37
C THR A 474 16.73 -8.54 -9.87
N THR A 475 17.52 -7.48 -10.06
CA THR A 475 17.09 -6.18 -10.62
C THR A 475 16.48 -6.30 -12.01
N SER A 476 17.08 -7.08 -12.91
CA SER A 476 16.53 -7.29 -14.26
C SER A 476 15.19 -8.04 -14.22
N SER A 477 15.01 -8.96 -13.28
CA SER A 477 13.74 -9.68 -13.11
C SER A 477 12.65 -8.78 -12.53
N ILE A 478 12.98 -7.95 -11.54
CA ILE A 478 12.07 -6.92 -10.99
C ILE A 478 11.63 -5.94 -12.07
N ALA A 479 12.59 -5.39 -12.83
CA ALA A 479 12.31 -4.43 -13.89
C ALA A 479 11.39 -5.02 -14.98
N ARG A 480 11.58 -6.29 -15.35
CA ARG A 480 10.70 -6.99 -16.30
C ARG A 480 9.28 -7.16 -15.76
N VAL A 481 9.11 -7.52 -14.48
CA VAL A 481 7.78 -7.64 -13.86
C VAL A 481 7.05 -6.29 -13.87
N PHE A 482 7.73 -5.20 -13.48
CA PHE A 482 7.14 -3.86 -13.54
C PHE A 482 6.83 -3.40 -14.97
N LEU A 483 7.70 -3.71 -15.94
CA LEU A 483 7.47 -3.38 -17.35
C LEU A 483 6.23 -4.11 -17.90
N VAL A 484 6.11 -5.41 -17.64
CA VAL A 484 4.94 -6.20 -18.06
C VAL A 484 3.67 -5.71 -17.36
N SER A 485 3.73 -5.41 -16.06
CA SER A 485 2.61 -4.82 -15.33
C SER A 485 2.18 -3.47 -15.91
N LEU A 486 3.13 -2.59 -16.26
CA LEU A 486 2.83 -1.31 -16.90
C LEU A 486 2.15 -1.49 -18.27
N ILE A 487 2.64 -2.41 -19.10
CA ILE A 487 2.02 -2.74 -20.39
C ILE A 487 0.59 -3.25 -20.17
N LEU A 488 0.37 -4.15 -19.21
CA LEU A 488 -0.97 -4.67 -18.90
C LEU A 488 -1.92 -3.59 -18.36
N TRP A 489 -1.42 -2.62 -17.60
CA TRP A 489 -2.21 -1.45 -17.19
C TRP A 489 -2.66 -0.60 -18.38
N ILE A 490 -1.75 -0.33 -19.33
CA ILE A 490 -2.09 0.39 -20.56
C ILE A 490 -3.13 -0.40 -21.36
N VAL A 491 -2.91 -1.70 -21.56
CA VAL A 491 -3.86 -2.57 -22.26
C VAL A 491 -5.22 -2.58 -21.55
N THR A 492 -5.25 -2.64 -20.23
CA THR A 492 -6.50 -2.61 -19.44
C THR A 492 -7.27 -1.33 -19.70
N ILE A 493 -6.60 -0.17 -19.68
CA ILE A 493 -7.23 1.13 -19.96
C ILE A 493 -7.78 1.17 -21.39
N LEU A 494 -7.04 0.63 -22.36
CA LEU A 494 -7.49 0.59 -23.76
C LEU A 494 -8.71 -0.33 -23.91
N VAL A 495 -8.66 -1.55 -23.40
CA VAL A 495 -9.75 -2.53 -23.57
C VAL A 495 -11.00 -2.11 -22.78
N ASP A 496 -10.85 -1.53 -21.58
CA ASP A 496 -11.98 -1.00 -20.79
C ASP A 496 -12.73 0.14 -21.49
N ASN A 497 -12.01 1.01 -22.20
CA ASN A 497 -12.61 2.17 -22.87
C ASN A 497 -13.11 1.86 -24.29
N TYR A 498 -12.44 0.97 -25.03
CA TYR A 498 -12.72 0.74 -26.46
C TYR A 498 -13.45 -0.57 -26.76
N VAL A 499 -13.42 -1.58 -25.87
CA VAL A 499 -14.05 -2.90 -26.12
C VAL A 499 -15.28 -3.08 -25.24
N GLU A 500 -15.09 -3.13 -23.93
CA GLU A 500 -16.16 -3.37 -22.97
C GLU A 500 -15.69 -2.96 -21.57
N ARG A 501 -16.60 -2.46 -20.72
CA ARG A 501 -16.24 -2.13 -19.35
C ARG A 501 -15.84 -3.38 -18.54
N ILE A 502 -14.90 -3.22 -17.61
CA ILE A 502 -14.48 -4.31 -16.71
C ILE A 502 -15.69 -4.91 -15.98
N SER A 503 -15.84 -6.24 -16.04
CA SER A 503 -16.87 -6.96 -15.30
C SER A 503 -16.35 -8.26 -14.70
N ARG A 504 -16.41 -8.37 -13.37
CA ARG A 504 -16.08 -9.61 -12.64
C ARG A 504 -17.05 -10.75 -12.96
N ARG A 505 -18.34 -10.44 -13.09
CA ARG A 505 -19.42 -11.42 -13.27
C ARG A 505 -19.26 -12.20 -14.58
N THR A 506 -18.88 -11.52 -15.66
CA THR A 506 -18.63 -12.17 -16.96
C THR A 506 -17.18 -12.66 -17.10
N CYS A 507 -16.26 -12.22 -16.22
CA CYS A 507 -14.82 -12.49 -16.31
C CYS A 507 -14.28 -12.13 -17.71
N ASN A 508 -14.61 -10.92 -18.17
CA ASN A 508 -14.27 -10.46 -19.51
C ASN A 508 -12.77 -10.12 -19.67
N MET A 509 -12.32 -9.91 -20.91
CA MET A 509 -10.92 -9.61 -21.20
C MET A 509 -10.37 -8.40 -20.42
N PRO A 510 -11.07 -7.25 -20.32
CA PRO A 510 -10.61 -6.14 -19.49
C PRO A 510 -10.46 -6.49 -18.00
N TYR A 511 -11.37 -7.29 -17.44
CA TYR A 511 -11.20 -7.82 -16.07
C TYR A 511 -9.95 -8.67 -15.93
N VAL A 512 -9.68 -9.55 -16.90
CA VAL A 512 -8.50 -10.42 -16.89
C VAL A 512 -7.21 -9.61 -16.94
N THR A 513 -7.10 -8.65 -17.85
CA THR A 513 -5.90 -7.81 -17.96
C THR A 513 -5.70 -6.94 -16.73
N TRP A 514 -6.79 -6.46 -16.11
CA TRP A 514 -6.75 -5.67 -14.87
C TRP A 514 -6.20 -6.49 -13.70
N VAL A 515 -6.71 -7.70 -13.49
CA VAL A 515 -6.22 -8.61 -12.44
C VAL A 515 -4.73 -8.92 -12.65
N LEU A 516 -4.34 -9.27 -13.88
CA LEU A 516 -2.92 -9.52 -14.21
C LEU A 516 -2.03 -8.30 -13.93
N ALA A 517 -2.48 -7.09 -14.29
CA ALA A 517 -1.74 -5.85 -14.08
C ALA A 517 -1.52 -5.57 -12.60
N GLN A 518 -2.59 -5.64 -11.80
CA GLN A 518 -2.60 -5.37 -10.37
C GLN A 518 -1.75 -6.38 -9.59
N ASP A 519 -1.87 -7.67 -9.90
CA ASP A 519 -1.16 -8.72 -9.18
C ASP A 519 0.33 -8.74 -9.52
N LEU A 520 0.70 -8.52 -10.78
CA LEU A 520 2.12 -8.38 -11.16
C LEU A 520 2.73 -7.10 -10.56
N GLN A 521 1.95 -6.03 -10.41
CA GLN A 521 2.38 -4.83 -9.69
C GLN A 521 2.64 -5.16 -8.22
N ALA A 522 1.70 -5.83 -7.55
CA ALA A 522 1.84 -6.24 -6.16
C ALA A 522 3.04 -7.18 -5.97
N LEU A 523 3.19 -8.19 -6.83
CA LEU A 523 4.34 -9.09 -6.83
C LEU A 523 5.65 -8.31 -7.05
N GLY A 524 5.68 -7.35 -7.98
CA GLY A 524 6.83 -6.47 -8.20
C GLY A 524 7.23 -5.70 -6.94
N ILE A 525 6.25 -5.18 -6.19
CA ILE A 525 6.47 -4.51 -4.89
C ILE A 525 7.06 -5.49 -3.87
N PHE A 526 6.51 -6.69 -3.74
CA PHE A 526 7.08 -7.71 -2.85
C PHE A 526 8.50 -8.11 -3.30
N MET A 527 8.78 -8.19 -4.60
CA MET A 527 10.12 -8.49 -5.10
C MET A 527 11.14 -7.39 -4.78
N LEU A 528 10.73 -6.12 -4.58
CA LEU A 528 11.63 -5.08 -4.09
C LEU A 528 12.17 -5.39 -2.68
N SER A 529 11.44 -6.18 -1.87
CA SER A 529 11.94 -6.64 -0.57
C SER A 529 13.19 -7.52 -0.70
N SER A 530 13.50 -8.05 -1.89
CA SER A 530 14.76 -8.77 -2.12
C SER A 530 16.01 -7.89 -2.00
N TYR A 531 15.89 -6.56 -2.07
CA TYR A 531 16.97 -5.63 -1.74
C TYR A 531 17.23 -5.53 -0.23
N ILE A 532 16.33 -6.05 0.60
CA ILE A 532 16.50 -6.14 2.04
C ILE A 532 17.27 -7.43 2.35
N PRO A 533 18.45 -7.35 3.01
CA PRO A 533 19.22 -8.53 3.35
C PRO A 533 18.44 -9.48 4.27
N LYS A 534 18.51 -10.79 3.97
CA LYS A 534 17.76 -11.89 4.62
C LYS A 534 16.23 -11.76 4.54
N ASN A 535 15.70 -11.67 3.31
CA ASN A 535 14.29 -11.93 3.04
C ASN A 535 13.95 -13.42 3.29
N LYS A 536 13.76 -13.77 4.56
CA LYS A 536 13.24 -15.06 5.00
C LYS A 536 11.78 -14.87 5.40
N LEU A 537 10.94 -15.81 4.97
CA LEU A 537 9.56 -15.89 5.42
C LEU A 537 9.51 -15.99 6.94
N SER A 538 8.62 -15.22 7.56
CA SER A 538 8.27 -15.40 8.95
C SER A 538 7.60 -16.77 9.15
N PRO A 539 7.69 -17.38 10.35
CA PRO A 539 7.02 -18.66 10.62
C PRO A 539 5.51 -18.63 10.37
N LEU A 540 4.88 -17.46 10.58
CA LEU A 540 3.46 -17.27 10.31
C LEU A 540 3.16 -17.19 8.81
N GLU A 541 3.98 -16.48 8.03
CA GLU A 541 3.85 -16.48 6.56
C GLU A 541 4.01 -17.89 6.00
N GLU A 542 5.00 -18.64 6.50
CA GLU A 542 5.19 -20.03 6.10
C GLU A 542 3.99 -20.91 6.47
N ALA A 543 3.42 -20.72 7.67
CA ALA A 543 2.22 -21.41 8.11
C ALA A 543 1.00 -21.14 7.22
N ILE A 544 0.79 -19.87 6.84
CA ILE A 544 -0.33 -19.45 5.98
C ILE A 544 -0.13 -19.91 4.54
N ASP A 545 1.06 -19.74 3.96
CA ASP A 545 1.36 -20.14 2.58
C ASP A 545 1.23 -21.66 2.36
N GLN A 546 1.61 -22.46 3.38
CA GLN A 546 1.43 -23.91 3.35
C GLN A 546 -0.03 -24.35 3.41
N ASN A 547 -0.93 -23.55 4.00
CA ASN A 547 -2.31 -23.92 4.32
C ASN A 547 -3.36 -22.97 3.73
N LEU A 548 -3.07 -22.27 2.62
CA LEU A 548 -3.92 -21.22 2.05
C LEU A 548 -5.41 -21.59 1.93
N LEU A 549 -5.73 -22.78 1.41
CA LEU A 549 -7.12 -23.22 1.28
C LEU A 549 -7.80 -23.42 2.65
N ALA A 550 -7.09 -24.03 3.61
CA ALA A 550 -7.61 -24.22 4.96
C ALA A 550 -7.81 -22.87 5.67
N THR A 551 -6.87 -21.93 5.52
CA THR A 551 -6.99 -20.54 5.99
C THR A 551 -8.27 -19.89 5.47
N PHE A 552 -8.51 -20.01 4.16
CA PHE A 552 -9.68 -19.44 3.51
C PHE A 552 -10.99 -20.08 4.00
N LEU A 553 -11.03 -21.40 4.18
CA LEU A 553 -12.21 -22.08 4.70
C LEU A 553 -12.51 -21.70 6.15
N LEU A 554 -11.47 -21.65 7.00
CA LEU A 554 -11.58 -21.21 8.39
C LEU A 554 -12.11 -19.77 8.48
N ALA A 555 -11.60 -18.88 7.63
CA ALA A 555 -12.10 -17.51 7.50
C ALA A 555 -13.61 -17.47 7.24
N ASN A 556 -14.09 -18.22 6.24
CA ASN A 556 -15.53 -18.25 5.91
C ASN A 556 -16.39 -18.80 7.06
N VAL A 557 -15.92 -19.82 7.78
CA VAL A 557 -16.61 -20.34 8.96
C VAL A 557 -16.70 -19.27 10.06
N PHE A 558 -15.60 -18.59 10.34
CA PHE A 558 -15.56 -17.51 11.34
C PHE A 558 -16.44 -16.33 10.94
N THR A 559 -16.47 -15.96 9.65
CA THR A 559 -17.40 -14.94 9.15
C THR A 559 -18.85 -15.34 9.41
N GLY A 560 -19.22 -16.59 9.09
CA GLY A 560 -20.56 -17.10 9.38
C GLY A 560 -20.89 -17.06 10.88
N MET A 561 -19.96 -17.46 11.75
CA MET A 561 -20.14 -17.38 13.20
C MET A 561 -20.36 -15.95 13.69
N VAL A 562 -19.56 -14.98 13.22
CA VAL A 562 -19.71 -13.57 13.60
C VAL A 562 -21.04 -13.02 13.12
N ASN A 563 -21.44 -13.30 11.87
CA ASN A 563 -22.69 -12.84 11.30
C ASN A 563 -23.94 -13.43 11.99
N MET A 564 -23.83 -14.63 12.58
CA MET A 564 -24.90 -15.21 13.39
C MET A 564 -24.92 -14.68 14.83
N ALA A 565 -23.78 -14.20 15.35
CA ALA A 565 -23.64 -13.75 16.73
C ALA A 565 -23.87 -12.25 16.92
N VAL A 566 -23.62 -11.44 15.88
CA VAL A 566 -23.64 -9.98 15.95
C VAL A 566 -24.34 -9.40 14.72
N ASP A 567 -25.25 -8.45 14.94
CA ASP A 567 -25.83 -7.63 13.86
C ASP A 567 -24.79 -6.63 13.35
N THR A 568 -23.94 -7.08 12.42
CA THR A 568 -22.79 -6.36 11.87
C THR A 568 -23.12 -4.99 11.26
N ILE A 569 -24.32 -4.84 10.68
CA ILE A 569 -24.80 -3.58 10.08
C ILE A 569 -25.03 -2.49 11.15
N PHE A 570 -25.43 -2.86 12.36
CA PHE A 570 -25.72 -1.91 13.44
C PHE A 570 -24.54 -1.74 14.42
N ALA A 571 -23.43 -2.46 14.21
CA ALA A 571 -22.26 -2.35 15.05
C ALA A 571 -21.61 -0.95 14.98
N SER A 572 -21.22 -0.41 16.13
CA SER A 572 -20.49 0.85 16.20
C SER A 572 -19.09 0.72 15.56
N PRO A 573 -18.45 1.83 15.12
CA PRO A 573 -17.11 1.76 14.51
C PRO A 573 -16.05 1.13 15.41
N LEU A 574 -16.11 1.41 16.72
CA LEU A 574 -15.17 0.82 17.70
C LEU A 574 -15.41 -0.68 17.85
N ALA A 575 -16.67 -1.11 18.00
CA ALA A 575 -17.01 -2.53 18.09
C ALA A 575 -16.57 -3.28 16.82
N SER A 576 -16.78 -2.68 15.64
CA SER A 576 -16.35 -3.21 14.34
C SER A 576 -14.85 -3.43 14.29
N LEU A 577 -14.04 -2.44 14.73
CA LEU A 577 -12.58 -2.57 14.77
C LEU A 577 -12.13 -3.68 15.74
N VAL A 578 -12.74 -3.76 16.93
CA VAL A 578 -12.42 -4.79 17.91
C VAL A 578 -12.74 -6.19 17.38
N ILE A 579 -13.90 -6.37 16.74
CA ILE A 579 -14.29 -7.66 16.15
C ILE A 579 -13.34 -8.04 15.00
N LEU A 580 -13.01 -7.11 14.09
CA LEU A 580 -12.13 -7.39 12.95
C LEU A 580 -10.69 -7.73 13.40
N THR A 581 -10.19 -7.04 14.42
CA THR A 581 -8.85 -7.31 14.99
C THR A 581 -8.83 -8.64 15.74
N ALA A 582 -9.85 -8.95 16.55
CA ALA A 582 -10.00 -10.24 17.22
C ALA A 582 -10.10 -11.40 16.21
N TYR A 583 -10.88 -11.22 15.14
CA TYR A 583 -11.02 -12.16 14.04
C TYR A 583 -9.67 -12.44 13.35
N ALA A 584 -8.92 -11.39 13.00
CA ALA A 584 -7.62 -11.52 12.35
C ALA A 584 -6.61 -12.23 13.26
N PHE A 585 -6.61 -11.88 14.56
CA PHE A 585 -5.75 -12.49 15.55
C PHE A 585 -6.07 -13.99 15.73
N ALA A 586 -7.35 -14.34 15.89
CA ALA A 586 -7.79 -15.72 16.06
C ALA A 586 -7.43 -16.59 14.85
N LEU A 587 -7.65 -16.08 13.64
CA LEU A 587 -7.29 -16.78 12.40
C LEU A 587 -5.78 -17.04 12.32
N CYS A 588 -4.95 -16.03 12.56
CA CYS A 588 -3.50 -16.19 12.57
C CYS A 588 -3.01 -17.13 13.68
N ALA A 589 -3.59 -17.06 14.88
CA ALA A 589 -3.23 -17.90 16.01
C ALA A 589 -3.55 -19.38 15.76
N ILE A 590 -4.72 -19.69 15.21
CA ILE A 590 -5.12 -21.08 14.91
C ILE A 590 -4.23 -21.67 13.82
N ILE A 591 -3.94 -20.92 12.76
CA ILE A 591 -3.09 -21.44 11.67
C ILE A 591 -1.64 -21.57 12.13
N GLY A 592 -1.16 -20.62 12.92
CA GLY A 592 0.16 -20.69 13.55
C GLY A 592 0.31 -21.90 14.47
N THR A 593 -0.72 -22.21 15.28
CA THR A 593 -0.72 -23.39 16.16
C THR A 593 -0.79 -24.70 15.38
N ILE A 594 -1.66 -24.81 14.37
CA ILE A 594 -1.74 -26.00 13.48
C ILE A 594 -0.38 -26.29 12.85
N HIS A 595 0.30 -25.25 12.35
CA HIS A 595 1.63 -25.39 11.75
C HIS A 595 2.68 -25.80 12.80
N PHE A 596 2.63 -25.24 14.01
CA PHE A 596 3.54 -25.62 15.10
C PHE A 596 3.33 -27.06 15.58
N SER A 597 2.09 -27.56 15.52
CA SER A 597 1.75 -28.96 15.79
C SER A 597 2.18 -29.93 14.68
N GLY A 598 2.78 -29.44 13.59
CA GLY A 598 3.29 -30.27 12.49
C GLY A 598 2.22 -30.78 11.52
N PHE A 599 0.95 -30.40 11.69
CA PHE A 599 -0.12 -30.79 10.79
C PHE A 599 -0.12 -29.91 9.54
N ARG A 600 0.01 -30.53 8.36
CA ARG A 600 -0.10 -29.86 7.07
C ARG A 600 -1.44 -30.21 6.43
N LEU A 601 -2.34 -29.24 6.32
CA LEU A 601 -3.62 -29.37 5.63
C LEU A 601 -3.42 -29.09 4.13
N LYS A 602 -2.53 -29.84 3.49
CA LYS A 602 -2.32 -29.76 2.03
C LYS A 602 -3.40 -30.57 1.33
N PHE A 603 -4.46 -29.90 0.93
CA PHE A 603 -5.54 -30.49 0.12
C PHE A 603 -5.35 -30.27 -1.39
N TRP A 604 -4.29 -29.56 -1.82
CA TRP A 604 -3.98 -29.29 -3.23
C TRP A 604 -2.53 -28.83 -3.41
#